data_AF-A0A955UF02-F1
#
_entry.id   AF-A0A955UF02-F1
#
_cell.length_a   1.000
_cell.length_b   1.000
_cell.length_c   1.000
_cell.angle_alpha   90.00
_cell.angle_beta   90.00
_cell.angle_gamma   90.00
#
_symmetry.space_group_name_H-M   'P 1'
#
loop_
_entity.id
_entity.type
_entity.pdbx_description
1 polymer ?
#
loop_
_entity_poly.entity_id
_entity_poly.type
_entity_poly.pdbx_seq_one_letter_code
_entity_poly.pdbx_strand_id
1 'polypeptide(L)'
;MTVAAFIVDDPNIRLWNLTSQARYQRMLSRMGVEKFLNNITELPSDHSLLIIRGDYLFDARIFSFLLKQTNVVLEVQSSAGLHPVVAHVDFSLAFSTCEGIQREHTRDIASLQSVTLQDLSISFSNELRKSDHPYVFPIREKNRVALEEHLFTGSYKGVTDLVTKFLWPVPAKWATRLCARWGISPNQVTSLSLLLVIAAGVLFAFGQFFWGLVLSWMMTFLDTVDGKLARVTVTSSKWGNIFDHGIDLIHPP
;
A
#
# COMPACT_ATOMS: atom_id res chain seq x y z
N MET A 1 -9.11 -20.21 -11.83
CA MET A 1 -8.16 -19.56 -12.76
C MET A 1 -7.17 -18.78 -11.95
N THR A 2 -5.89 -18.94 -12.24
CA THR A 2 -4.82 -18.21 -11.55
C THR A 2 -4.67 -16.84 -12.22
N VAL A 3 -4.52 -15.78 -11.43
CA VAL A 3 -4.36 -14.41 -11.94
C VAL A 3 -2.88 -14.10 -12.08
N ALA A 4 -2.47 -13.61 -13.25
CA ALA A 4 -1.18 -12.97 -13.47
C ALA A 4 -1.35 -11.44 -13.51
N ALA A 5 -0.34 -10.67 -13.10
CA ALA A 5 -0.36 -9.22 -13.18
C ALA A 5 0.69 -8.67 -14.13
N PHE A 6 0.33 -7.63 -14.89
CA PHE A 6 1.20 -6.90 -15.80
C PHE A 6 1.03 -5.40 -15.58
N ILE A 7 2.15 -4.68 -15.46
CA ILE A 7 2.17 -3.25 -15.14
C ILE A 7 2.71 -2.49 -16.35
N VAL A 8 1.91 -1.56 -16.89
CA VAL A 8 2.22 -0.72 -18.05
C VAL A 8 2.50 0.71 -17.61
N ASP A 9 3.29 1.46 -18.37
CA ASP A 9 3.48 2.91 -18.18
C ASP A 9 3.89 3.34 -16.75
N ASP A 10 4.95 2.73 -16.18
CA ASP A 10 5.50 3.17 -14.89
C ASP A 10 6.46 4.36 -15.09
N PRO A 11 6.13 5.58 -14.60
CA PRO A 11 6.97 6.77 -14.75
C PRO A 11 8.21 6.77 -13.86
N ASN A 12 8.46 5.69 -13.09
CA ASN A 12 9.56 5.54 -12.14
C ASN A 12 9.60 6.64 -11.06
N ILE A 13 8.44 7.24 -10.77
CA ILE A 13 8.26 8.21 -9.68
C ILE A 13 8.10 7.44 -8.38
N ARG A 14 8.87 7.82 -7.35
CA ARG A 14 8.86 7.15 -6.05
C ARG A 14 8.00 7.89 -5.03
N LEU A 15 6.97 7.22 -4.53
CA LEU A 15 6.17 7.66 -3.39
C LEU A 15 6.66 6.92 -2.14
N TRP A 16 7.16 7.65 -1.14
CA TRP A 16 7.77 7.05 0.06
C TRP A 16 8.93 6.09 -0.27
N ASN A 17 9.78 6.50 -1.22
CA ASN A 17 10.90 5.71 -1.74
C ASN A 17 10.51 4.36 -2.38
N LEU A 18 9.25 4.21 -2.80
CA LEU A 18 8.73 3.01 -3.45
C LEU A 18 8.21 3.33 -4.86
N THR A 19 8.63 2.54 -5.86
CA THR A 19 8.09 2.63 -7.23
C THR A 19 6.67 2.06 -7.30
N SER A 20 5.91 2.44 -8.33
CA SER A 20 4.58 1.86 -8.57
C SER A 20 4.66 0.35 -8.75
N GLN A 21 5.63 -0.14 -9.52
CA GLN A 21 5.86 -1.57 -9.70
C GLN A 21 6.03 -2.32 -8.37
N ALA A 22 6.96 -1.87 -7.52
CA ALA A 22 7.22 -2.53 -6.23
C ALA A 22 6.02 -2.41 -5.28
N ARG A 23 5.27 -1.30 -5.34
CA ARG A 23 4.05 -1.10 -4.57
C ARG A 23 2.98 -2.12 -4.95
N TYR A 24 2.67 -2.24 -6.24
CA TYR A 24 1.62 -3.15 -6.71
C TYR A 24 2.00 -4.61 -6.55
N GLN A 25 3.27 -4.97 -6.77
CA GLN A 25 3.75 -6.31 -6.44
C GLN A 25 3.46 -6.67 -4.98
N ARG A 26 3.83 -5.80 -4.03
CA ARG A 26 3.56 -6.03 -2.60
C ARG A 26 2.07 -6.13 -2.28
N MET A 27 1.23 -5.26 -2.88
CA MET A 27 -0.21 -5.28 -2.65
C MET A 27 -0.85 -6.57 -3.18
N LEU A 28 -0.51 -6.96 -4.40
CA LEU A 28 -1.10 -8.10 -5.09
C LEU A 28 -0.63 -9.43 -4.55
N SER A 29 0.64 -9.55 -4.14
CA SER A 29 1.13 -10.76 -3.47
C SER A 29 0.41 -11.04 -2.15
N ARG A 30 -0.07 -10.01 -1.43
CA ARG A 30 -0.93 -10.21 -0.25
C ARG A 30 -2.30 -10.77 -0.61
N MET A 31 -2.78 -10.48 -1.81
CA MET A 31 -4.07 -10.93 -2.33
C MET A 31 -3.97 -12.29 -3.05
N GLY A 32 -2.80 -12.94 -3.03
CA GLY A 32 -2.57 -14.26 -3.63
C GLY A 32 -2.12 -14.24 -5.10
N VAL A 33 -1.78 -13.06 -5.65
CA VAL A 33 -1.22 -12.95 -7.00
C VAL A 33 0.29 -13.05 -6.92
N GLU A 34 0.83 -14.17 -7.37
CA GLU A 34 2.27 -14.47 -7.29
C GLU A 34 2.99 -14.27 -8.63
N LYS A 35 2.27 -14.35 -9.76
CA LYS A 35 2.86 -14.25 -11.09
C LYS A 35 2.80 -12.81 -11.62
N PHE A 36 3.96 -12.19 -11.76
CA PHE A 36 4.12 -10.88 -12.40
C PHE A 36 4.85 -11.03 -13.72
N LEU A 37 4.23 -10.56 -14.79
CA LEU A 37 4.79 -10.65 -16.14
C LEU A 37 5.64 -9.42 -16.44
N ASN A 38 6.75 -9.62 -17.14
CA ASN A 38 7.51 -8.52 -17.76
C ASN A 38 7.08 -8.32 -19.22
N ASN A 39 6.53 -9.35 -19.85
CA ASN A 39 5.98 -9.31 -21.19
C ASN A 39 4.63 -10.04 -21.22
N ILE A 40 3.64 -9.44 -21.89
CA ILE A 40 2.31 -10.03 -22.03
C ILE A 40 2.31 -11.37 -22.78
N THR A 41 3.30 -11.62 -23.64
CA THR A 41 3.43 -12.88 -24.38
C THR A 41 3.76 -14.08 -23.50
N GLU A 42 4.16 -13.85 -22.25
CA GLU A 42 4.46 -14.91 -21.26
C GLU A 42 3.21 -15.40 -20.50
N LEU A 43 2.04 -14.85 -20.81
CA LEU A 43 0.77 -15.22 -20.18
C LEU A 43 0.38 -16.66 -20.59
N PRO A 44 0.17 -17.58 -19.63
CA PRO A 44 -0.37 -18.90 -19.94
C PRO A 44 -1.85 -18.85 -20.34
N SER A 45 -2.29 -19.79 -21.17
CA SER A 45 -3.66 -19.85 -21.71
C SER A 45 -4.74 -20.15 -20.66
N ASP A 46 -4.38 -20.69 -19.51
CA ASP A 46 -5.26 -21.02 -18.38
C ASP A 46 -5.33 -19.91 -17.30
N HIS A 47 -4.61 -18.81 -17.50
CA HIS A 47 -4.55 -17.69 -16.57
C HIS A 47 -5.38 -16.49 -17.07
N SER A 48 -5.92 -15.72 -16.12
CA SER A 48 -6.43 -14.38 -16.39
C SER A 48 -5.34 -13.33 -16.11
N LEU A 49 -5.48 -12.16 -16.73
CA LEU A 49 -4.51 -11.08 -16.65
C LEU A 49 -5.09 -9.83 -16.01
N LEU A 50 -4.41 -9.33 -14.98
CA LEU A 50 -4.65 -8.03 -14.38
C LEU A 50 -3.64 -7.02 -14.94
N ILE A 51 -4.12 -6.11 -15.79
CA ILE A 51 -3.33 -5.06 -16.45
C ILE A 51 -3.47 -3.77 -15.64
N ILE A 52 -2.36 -3.18 -15.19
CA ILE A 52 -2.35 -2.04 -14.27
C ILE A 52 -1.50 -0.91 -14.84
N ARG A 53 -2.04 0.30 -14.90
CA ARG A 53 -1.25 1.50 -15.22
C ARG A 53 -0.39 1.95 -14.05
N GLY A 54 0.93 1.94 -14.22
CA GLY A 54 1.93 2.36 -13.24
C GLY A 54 1.95 3.86 -12.96
N ASP A 55 1.38 4.68 -13.85
CA ASP A 55 1.24 6.12 -13.70
C ASP A 55 0.00 6.56 -12.90
N TYR A 56 -0.73 5.62 -12.30
CA TYR A 56 -1.81 5.88 -11.33
C TYR A 56 -1.48 5.24 -9.99
N LEU A 57 -2.02 5.81 -8.91
CA LEU A 57 -2.00 5.31 -7.53
C LEU A 57 -3.37 4.69 -7.21
N PHE A 58 -3.41 3.39 -6.89
CA PHE A 58 -4.64 2.67 -6.56
C PHE A 58 -4.77 2.35 -5.08
N ASP A 59 -6.02 2.35 -4.59
CA ASP A 59 -6.40 1.73 -3.33
C ASP A 59 -6.43 0.19 -3.45
N ALA A 60 -5.98 -0.53 -2.41
CA ALA A 60 -5.99 -1.99 -2.34
C ALA A 60 -7.38 -2.61 -2.58
N ARG A 61 -8.44 -1.89 -2.22
CA ARG A 61 -9.82 -2.33 -2.37
C ARG A 61 -10.24 -2.51 -3.82
N ILE A 62 -9.65 -1.73 -4.74
CA ILE A 62 -9.90 -1.83 -6.17
C ILE A 62 -9.40 -3.17 -6.69
N PHE A 63 -8.17 -3.56 -6.34
CA PHE A 63 -7.64 -4.88 -6.70
C PHE A 63 -8.47 -6.01 -6.09
N SER A 64 -8.89 -5.87 -4.83
CA SER A 64 -9.74 -6.88 -4.17
C SER A 64 -11.09 -7.08 -4.86
N PHE A 65 -11.63 -6.04 -5.51
CA PHE A 65 -12.84 -6.12 -6.32
C PHE A 65 -12.56 -6.73 -7.70
N LEU A 66 -11.55 -6.22 -8.39
CA LEU A 66 -11.22 -6.67 -9.74
C LEU A 66 -10.79 -8.13 -9.75
N LEU A 67 -10.08 -8.61 -8.73
CA LEU A 67 -9.71 -10.03 -8.63
C LEU A 67 -10.92 -10.98 -8.53
N LYS A 68 -12.13 -10.47 -8.22
CA LYS A 68 -13.37 -11.26 -8.16
C LYS A 68 -14.19 -11.22 -9.44
N GLN A 69 -13.87 -10.33 -10.38
CA GLN A 69 -14.63 -10.14 -11.63
C GLN A 69 -13.70 -10.22 -12.83
N THR A 70 -14.03 -11.02 -13.84
CA THR A 70 -13.27 -11.08 -15.09
C THR A 70 -13.94 -10.26 -16.18
N ASN A 71 -13.13 -9.84 -17.15
CA ASN A 71 -13.54 -9.01 -18.29
C ASN A 71 -14.12 -7.65 -17.88
N VAL A 72 -13.47 -7.01 -16.90
CA VAL A 72 -13.82 -5.70 -16.38
C VAL A 72 -12.66 -4.73 -16.53
N VAL A 73 -12.95 -3.49 -16.93
CA VAL A 73 -12.02 -2.36 -16.94
C VAL A 73 -12.53 -1.24 -16.04
N LEU A 74 -11.65 -0.73 -15.19
CA LEU A 74 -11.89 0.48 -14.43
C LEU A 74 -11.47 1.69 -15.27
N GLU A 75 -12.41 2.60 -15.49
CA GLU A 75 -12.16 3.88 -16.15
C GLU A 75 -12.27 5.04 -15.14
N VAL A 76 -11.39 6.02 -15.31
CA VAL A 76 -11.37 7.24 -14.48
C VAL A 76 -11.63 8.45 -15.35
N GLN A 77 -12.49 9.34 -14.88
CA GLN A 77 -12.78 10.60 -15.54
C GLN A 77 -11.58 11.55 -15.42
N SER A 78 -11.05 11.97 -16.57
CA SER A 78 -10.05 13.02 -16.71
C SER A 78 -10.65 14.20 -17.49
N SER A 79 -9.88 15.28 -17.61
CA SER A 79 -10.24 16.46 -18.41
C SER A 79 -10.41 16.15 -19.91
N ALA A 80 -9.79 15.06 -20.40
CA ALA A 80 -9.85 14.63 -21.80
C ALA A 80 -10.87 13.51 -22.08
N GLY A 81 -11.57 13.00 -21.05
CA GLY A 81 -12.54 11.90 -21.19
C GLY A 81 -12.39 10.83 -20.11
N LEU A 82 -13.01 9.68 -20.33
CA LEU A 82 -12.80 8.48 -19.52
C LEU A 82 -11.56 7.75 -20.03
N HIS A 83 -10.62 7.46 -19.13
CA HIS A 83 -9.40 6.73 -19.46
C HIS A 83 -9.34 5.41 -18.69
N PRO A 84 -9.01 4.29 -19.35
CA PRO A 84 -8.84 3.02 -18.68
C PRO A 84 -7.54 3.01 -17.87
N VAL A 85 -7.64 2.58 -16.61
CA VAL A 85 -6.53 2.63 -15.65
C VAL A 85 -6.12 1.26 -15.14
N VAL A 86 -7.06 0.31 -15.03
CA VAL A 86 -6.78 -1.07 -14.66
C VAL A 86 -7.84 -1.97 -15.25
N ALA A 87 -7.47 -3.16 -15.72
CA ALA A 87 -8.41 -4.15 -16.22
C ALA A 87 -8.06 -5.54 -15.72
N HIS A 88 -9.07 -6.37 -15.48
CA HIS A 88 -8.92 -7.81 -15.25
C HIS A 88 -9.65 -8.55 -16.36
N VAL A 89 -8.92 -9.29 -17.17
CA VAL A 89 -9.43 -9.91 -18.40
C VAL A 89 -8.95 -11.34 -18.56
N ASP A 90 -9.72 -12.15 -19.26
CA ASP A 90 -9.30 -13.51 -19.64
C ASP A 90 -8.20 -13.48 -20.71
N PHE A 91 -7.52 -14.61 -20.90
CA PHE A 91 -6.42 -14.76 -21.87
C PHE A 91 -6.76 -14.25 -23.28
N SER A 92 -7.97 -14.51 -23.76
CA SER A 92 -8.42 -14.13 -25.11
C SER A 92 -8.47 -12.61 -25.34
N LEU A 93 -8.74 -11.84 -24.29
CA LEU A 93 -8.87 -10.38 -24.33
C LEU A 93 -7.60 -9.66 -23.83
N ALA A 94 -6.62 -10.40 -23.30
CA ALA A 94 -5.42 -9.83 -22.68
C ALA A 94 -4.66 -8.87 -23.62
N PHE A 95 -4.36 -9.32 -24.84
CA PHE A 95 -3.53 -8.56 -25.77
C PHE A 95 -4.24 -7.29 -26.27
N SER A 96 -5.49 -7.42 -26.72
CA SER A 96 -6.31 -6.29 -27.20
C SER A 96 -6.56 -5.27 -26.09
N THR A 97 -6.80 -5.72 -24.85
CA THR A 97 -7.02 -4.83 -23.71
C THR A 97 -5.74 -4.10 -23.32
N CYS A 98 -4.58 -4.76 -23.38
CA CYS A 98 -3.30 -4.11 -23.10
C CYS A 98 -3.00 -2.99 -24.12
N GLU A 99 -3.19 -3.27 -25.40
CA GLU A 99 -3.02 -2.27 -26.46
C GLU A 99 -4.04 -1.13 -26.32
N GLY A 100 -5.29 -1.46 -25.97
CA GLY A 100 -6.33 -0.48 -25.69
C GLY A 100 -6.01 0.42 -24.50
N ILE A 101 -5.46 -0.12 -23.41
CA ILE A 101 -5.04 0.67 -22.24
C ILE A 101 -3.90 1.62 -22.59
N GLN A 102 -2.89 1.15 -23.33
CA GLN A 102 -1.76 1.97 -23.78
C GLN A 102 -2.19 3.10 -24.73
N ARG A 103 -3.21 2.84 -25.56
CA ARG A 103 -3.80 3.85 -26.45
C ARG A 103 -4.88 4.70 -25.77
N GLU A 104 -5.18 4.44 -24.51
CA GLU A 104 -6.28 5.07 -23.75
C GLU A 104 -7.68 4.87 -24.36
N HIS A 105 -7.86 3.83 -25.18
CA HIS A 105 -9.10 3.49 -25.87
C HIS A 105 -9.43 2.00 -25.72
N THR A 106 -10.32 1.67 -24.78
CA THR A 106 -10.78 0.29 -24.52
C THR A 106 -12.25 0.03 -24.89
N ARG A 107 -12.98 1.07 -25.31
CA ARG A 107 -14.43 1.00 -25.57
C ARG A 107 -14.83 0.13 -26.75
N ASP A 108 -13.89 -0.12 -27.67
CA ASP A 108 -14.14 -0.90 -28.88
C ASP A 108 -13.97 -2.42 -28.64
N ILE A 109 -13.57 -2.83 -27.43
CA ILE A 109 -13.33 -4.24 -27.09
C ILE A 109 -14.66 -4.88 -26.69
N ALA A 110 -15.23 -5.69 -27.58
CA ALA A 110 -16.44 -6.46 -27.31
C ALA A 110 -16.27 -7.35 -26.07
N SER A 111 -17.31 -7.43 -25.24
CA SER A 111 -17.36 -8.22 -23.98
C SER A 111 -16.57 -7.68 -22.79
N LEU A 112 -15.95 -6.49 -22.90
CA LEU A 112 -15.30 -5.82 -21.78
C LEU A 112 -16.29 -4.87 -21.09
N GLN A 113 -16.58 -5.10 -19.80
CA GLN A 113 -17.46 -4.21 -19.03
C GLN A 113 -16.65 -3.04 -18.45
N SER A 114 -17.04 -1.81 -18.77
CA SER A 114 -16.49 -0.60 -18.13
C SER A 114 -17.19 -0.33 -16.80
N VAL A 115 -16.40 -0.06 -15.77
CA VAL A 115 -16.82 0.25 -14.41
C VAL A 115 -16.12 1.54 -13.98
N THR A 116 -16.79 2.37 -13.20
CA THR A 116 -16.22 3.60 -12.62
C THR A 116 -16.05 3.48 -11.10
N LEU A 117 -15.34 4.45 -10.49
CA LEU A 117 -15.20 4.52 -9.02
C LEU A 117 -16.53 4.63 -8.27
N GLN A 118 -17.59 5.12 -8.92
CA GLN A 118 -18.91 5.26 -8.29
C GLN A 118 -19.65 3.92 -8.23
N ASP A 119 -19.40 3.04 -9.20
CA ASP A 119 -19.98 1.71 -9.26
C ASP A 119 -19.33 0.74 -8.26
N LEU A 120 -18.12 1.07 -7.80
CA LEU A 120 -17.41 0.38 -6.73
C LEU A 120 -18.05 0.71 -5.37
N SER A 121 -19.11 -0.02 -5.00
CA SER A 121 -19.78 0.05 -3.69
C SER A 121 -18.92 -0.47 -2.53
N ILE A 122 -17.71 0.04 -2.35
CA ILE A 122 -16.69 -0.48 -1.41
C ILE A 122 -16.35 0.59 -0.37
N SER A 123 -17.26 0.81 0.57
CA SER A 123 -17.14 1.93 1.52
C SER A 123 -16.37 1.62 2.80
N PHE A 124 -15.93 0.38 3.09
CA PHE A 124 -15.35 0.02 4.40
C PHE A 124 -13.98 -0.67 4.31
N SER A 125 -13.00 -0.18 5.09
CA SER A 125 -11.70 -0.83 5.30
C SER A 125 -11.63 -1.46 6.70
N ASN A 126 -11.58 -2.79 6.77
CA ASN A 126 -11.43 -3.54 8.03
C ASN A 126 -10.08 -3.25 8.72
N GLU A 127 -9.00 -3.05 7.97
CA GLU A 127 -7.66 -2.81 8.52
C GLU A 127 -7.55 -1.44 9.23
N LEU A 128 -8.20 -0.42 8.69
CA LEU A 128 -8.18 0.94 9.24
C LEU A 128 -9.39 1.25 10.13
N ARG A 129 -10.38 0.35 10.17
CA ARG A 129 -11.70 0.54 10.81
C ARG A 129 -12.31 1.90 10.41
N LYS A 130 -12.21 2.24 9.14
CA LYS A 130 -12.64 3.54 8.61
C LYS A 130 -13.42 3.35 7.31
N SER A 131 -14.47 4.15 7.16
CA SER A 131 -15.24 4.25 5.93
C SER A 131 -14.77 5.43 5.09
N ASP A 132 -13.77 5.21 4.25
CA ASP A 132 -13.36 6.16 3.21
C ASP A 132 -13.77 5.60 1.84
N HIS A 133 -14.01 6.43 0.83
CA HIS A 133 -14.26 5.94 -0.53
C HIS A 133 -12.96 5.42 -1.18
N PRO A 134 -13.03 4.42 -2.08
CA PRO A 134 -11.87 4.00 -2.86
C PRO A 134 -11.40 5.15 -3.77
N TYR A 135 -10.09 5.26 -3.97
CA TYR A 135 -9.50 6.34 -4.76
C TYR A 135 -8.56 5.81 -5.83
N VAL A 136 -8.44 6.59 -6.91
CA VAL A 136 -7.42 6.45 -7.95
C VAL A 136 -6.90 7.84 -8.28
N PHE A 137 -5.59 8.03 -8.20
CA PHE A 137 -4.96 9.33 -8.49
C PHE A 137 -3.84 9.19 -9.51
N PRO A 138 -3.73 10.08 -10.51
CA PRO A 138 -2.58 10.09 -11.41
C PRO A 138 -1.30 10.46 -10.66
N ILE A 139 -0.20 9.76 -10.92
CA ILE A 139 1.12 9.99 -10.35
C ILE A 139 1.90 10.91 -11.28
N ARG A 140 2.20 12.13 -10.81
CA ARG A 140 2.99 13.14 -11.52
C ARG A 140 3.98 13.76 -10.56
N GLU A 141 5.11 14.26 -11.04
CA GLU A 141 6.11 14.85 -10.13
C GLU A 141 5.52 16.06 -9.37
N LYS A 142 4.65 16.84 -10.02
CA LYS A 142 3.96 18.00 -9.43
C LYS A 142 3.05 17.67 -8.24
N ASN A 143 2.44 16.48 -8.19
CA ASN A 143 1.50 16.09 -7.12
C ASN A 143 2.09 15.05 -6.16
N ARG A 144 3.36 14.67 -6.34
CA ARG A 144 4.08 13.71 -5.51
C ARG A 144 3.94 13.98 -4.02
N VAL A 145 4.17 15.23 -3.58
CA VAL A 145 4.08 15.61 -2.16
C VAL A 145 2.66 15.43 -1.61
N ALA A 146 1.65 15.82 -2.40
CA ALA A 146 0.25 15.66 -2.03
C ALA A 146 -0.17 14.19 -1.96
N LEU A 147 0.33 13.34 -2.87
CA LEU A 147 0.10 11.90 -2.83
C LEU A 147 0.77 11.24 -1.62
N GLU A 148 2.00 11.63 -1.29
CA GLU A 148 2.67 11.14 -0.09
C GLU A 148 1.92 11.53 1.19
N GLU A 149 1.41 12.76 1.23
CA GLU A 149 0.57 13.24 2.33
C GLU A 149 -0.77 12.51 2.43
N HIS A 150 -1.40 12.23 1.29
CA HIS A 150 -2.61 11.43 1.23
C HIS A 150 -2.37 10.02 1.78
N LEU A 151 -1.31 9.34 1.33
CA LEU A 151 -0.91 8.02 1.83
C LEU A 151 -0.60 8.03 3.33
N PHE A 152 0.07 9.06 3.82
CA PHE A 152 0.39 9.19 5.24
C PHE A 152 -0.85 9.46 6.09
N THR A 153 -1.73 10.35 5.65
CA THR A 153 -2.98 10.66 6.36
C THR A 153 -3.90 9.46 6.39
N GLY A 154 -4.02 8.74 5.28
CA GLY A 154 -4.75 7.47 5.19
C GLY A 154 -4.21 6.37 6.11
N SER A 155 -2.95 6.47 6.55
CA SER A 155 -2.36 5.50 7.49
C SER A 155 -2.80 5.71 8.96
N TYR A 156 -3.58 6.75 9.29
CA TYR A 156 -4.15 6.93 10.65
C TYR A 156 -5.35 6.03 10.89
N LYS A 157 -5.33 5.30 12.01
CA LYS A 157 -6.51 4.58 12.52
C LYS A 157 -7.54 5.62 12.96
N GLY A 158 -8.82 5.35 12.71
CA GLY A 158 -9.93 6.28 12.97
C GLY A 158 -10.14 6.68 14.44
N VAL A 159 -9.51 5.96 15.39
CA VAL A 159 -9.55 6.25 16.83
C VAL A 159 -8.11 6.49 17.29
N THR A 160 -7.78 7.72 17.67
CA THR A 160 -6.46 8.08 18.20
C THR A 160 -6.60 9.00 19.41
N ASP A 161 -5.73 8.80 20.41
CA ASP A 161 -5.65 9.60 21.64
C ASP A 161 -5.28 11.06 21.34
N LEU A 162 -5.56 11.97 22.27
CA LEU A 162 -5.39 13.42 22.12
C LEU A 162 -3.93 13.79 21.79
N VAL A 163 -2.96 13.07 22.38
CA VAL A 163 -1.54 13.23 22.07
C VAL A 163 -1.22 12.81 20.63
N THR A 164 -1.74 11.66 20.21
CA THR A 164 -1.51 11.12 18.86
C THR A 164 -2.17 11.98 17.78
N LYS A 165 -3.27 12.66 18.13
CA LYS A 165 -4.02 13.54 17.24
C LYS A 165 -3.37 14.91 17.05
N PHE A 166 -2.79 15.49 18.09
CA PHE A 166 -2.30 16.88 18.04
C PHE A 166 -0.79 17.03 18.11
N LEU A 167 -0.08 16.19 18.88
CA LEU A 167 1.35 16.35 19.12
C LEU A 167 2.20 15.49 18.16
N TRP A 168 1.76 14.26 17.88
CA TRP A 168 2.54 13.30 17.10
C TRP A 168 2.46 13.38 15.57
N PRO A 169 1.46 13.98 14.89
CA PRO A 169 1.38 13.84 13.44
C PRO A 169 2.58 14.37 12.67
N VAL A 170 3.07 15.55 13.06
CA VAL A 170 4.20 16.20 12.39
C VAL A 170 5.53 15.47 12.69
N PRO A 171 5.89 15.18 13.95
CA PRO A 171 7.10 14.42 14.25
C PRO A 171 7.08 13.01 13.63
N ALA A 172 5.94 12.30 13.70
CA ALA A 172 5.81 10.97 13.12
C ALA A 172 6.00 11.02 11.59
N LYS A 173 5.41 12.01 10.89
CA LYS A 173 5.59 12.19 9.44
C LYS A 173 7.07 12.38 9.08
N TRP A 174 7.78 13.20 9.84
CA TRP A 174 9.20 13.45 9.61
C TRP A 174 10.05 12.20 9.85
N ALA A 175 9.83 11.51 10.98
CA ALA A 175 10.50 10.26 11.31
C ALA A 175 10.23 9.16 10.27
N THR A 176 8.96 8.92 9.91
CA THR A 176 8.59 7.96 8.86
C THR A 176 9.27 8.30 7.53
N ARG A 177 9.36 9.61 7.18
CA ARG A 177 9.99 10.02 5.91
C ARG A 177 11.50 9.79 5.95
N LEU A 178 12.14 10.04 7.08
CA LEU A 178 13.56 9.76 7.28
C LEU A 178 13.84 8.26 7.16
N CYS A 179 13.07 7.43 7.86
CA CYS A 179 13.18 5.97 7.79
C CYS A 179 12.99 5.45 6.36
N ALA A 180 11.95 5.91 5.65
CA ALA A 180 11.70 5.52 4.27
C ALA A 180 12.83 5.94 3.32
N ARG A 181 13.38 7.16 3.51
CA ARG A 181 14.50 7.66 2.71
C ARG A 181 15.79 6.86 2.92
N TRP A 182 16.05 6.44 4.15
CA TRP A 182 17.21 5.62 4.50
C TRP A 182 17.02 4.12 4.27
N GLY A 183 15.84 3.71 3.79
CA GLY A 183 15.54 2.30 3.55
C GLY A 183 15.43 1.47 4.84
N ILE A 184 15.20 2.13 5.98
CA ILE A 184 14.95 1.45 7.26
C ILE A 184 13.63 0.70 7.15
N SER A 185 13.63 -0.59 7.52
CA SER A 185 12.43 -1.41 7.53
C SER A 185 11.59 -1.17 8.80
N PRO A 186 10.27 -1.37 8.77
CA PRO A 186 9.45 -1.30 9.98
C PRO A 186 9.98 -2.19 11.10
N ASN A 187 10.38 -3.43 10.78
CA ASN A 187 10.91 -4.37 11.76
C ASN A 187 12.17 -3.87 12.47
N GLN A 188 13.02 -3.07 11.79
CA GLN A 188 14.18 -2.43 12.43
C GLN A 188 13.74 -1.37 13.44
N VAL A 189 12.69 -0.60 13.13
CA VAL A 189 12.11 0.39 14.04
C VAL A 189 11.44 -0.31 15.23
N THR A 190 10.71 -1.40 15.00
CA THR A 190 10.10 -2.23 16.06
C THR A 190 11.18 -2.86 16.96
N SER A 191 12.27 -3.36 16.38
CA SER A 191 13.39 -3.92 17.14
C SER A 191 14.07 -2.86 18.03
N LEU A 192 14.23 -1.64 17.51
CA LEU A 192 14.74 -0.51 18.30
C LEU A 192 13.77 -0.14 19.43
N SER A 193 12.47 -0.11 19.15
CA SER A 193 11.39 0.10 20.13
C SER A 193 11.50 -0.90 21.29
N LEU A 194 11.67 -2.19 20.98
CA LEU A 194 11.86 -3.25 21.97
C LEU A 194 13.11 -3.05 22.84
N LEU A 195 14.25 -2.69 22.24
CA LEU A 195 15.47 -2.39 22.99
C LEU A 195 15.29 -1.23 23.98
N LEU A 196 14.52 -0.21 23.59
CA LEU A 196 14.19 0.91 24.48
C LEU A 196 13.30 0.49 25.65
N VAL A 197 12.34 -0.43 25.45
CA VAL A 197 11.54 -1.00 26.56
C VAL A 197 12.44 -1.70 27.58
N ILE A 198 13.35 -2.57 27.10
CA ILE A 198 14.26 -3.32 27.98
C ILE A 198 15.14 -2.35 28.76
N ALA A 199 15.73 -1.36 28.09
CA ALA A 199 16.54 -0.33 28.74
C ALA A 199 15.74 0.51 29.75
N ALA A 200 14.49 0.86 29.44
CA ALA A 200 13.60 1.56 30.38
C ALA A 200 13.33 0.72 31.64
N GLY A 201 13.03 -0.57 31.47
CA GLY A 201 12.82 -1.50 32.58
C GLY A 201 14.04 -1.62 33.50
N VAL A 202 15.24 -1.69 32.93
CA VAL A 202 16.50 -1.67 33.69
C VAL A 202 16.66 -0.36 34.47
N LEU A 203 16.40 0.80 33.85
CA LEU A 203 16.49 2.09 34.52
C LEU A 203 15.49 2.21 35.67
N PHE A 204 14.25 1.73 35.49
CA PHE A 204 13.26 1.68 36.55
C PHE A 204 13.71 0.79 37.72
N ALA A 205 14.31 -0.38 37.44
CA ALA A 205 14.83 -1.27 38.47
C ALA A 205 15.95 -0.62 39.30
N PHE A 206 16.79 0.22 38.68
CA PHE A 206 17.84 0.99 39.38
C PHE A 206 17.36 2.32 39.98
N GLY A 207 16.04 2.58 40.00
CA GLY A 207 15.46 3.80 40.57
C GLY A 207 15.68 5.07 39.74
N GLN A 208 16.15 4.93 38.48
CA GLN A 208 16.36 6.04 37.54
C GLN A 208 15.06 6.40 36.80
N PHE A 209 14.03 6.78 37.56
CA PHE A 209 12.67 6.97 37.05
C PHE A 209 12.56 7.99 35.90
N PHE A 210 13.31 9.09 35.97
CA PHE A 210 13.29 10.13 34.93
C PHE A 210 13.74 9.58 33.58
N TRP A 211 14.89 8.91 33.54
CA TRP A 211 15.43 8.33 32.30
C TRP A 211 14.59 7.15 31.82
N GLY A 212 14.07 6.33 32.73
CA GLY A 212 13.11 5.27 32.39
C GLY A 212 11.89 5.83 31.66
N LEU A 213 11.31 6.93 32.17
CA LEU A 213 10.15 7.59 31.56
C LEU A 213 10.47 8.18 30.18
N VAL A 214 11.65 8.79 30.01
CA VAL A 214 12.11 9.30 28.69
C VAL A 214 12.20 8.17 27.67
N LEU A 215 12.81 7.02 28.03
CA LEU A 215 12.93 5.89 27.11
C LEU A 215 11.57 5.25 26.80
N SER A 216 10.69 5.11 27.78
CA SER A 216 9.33 4.63 27.56
C SER A 216 8.56 5.56 26.61
N TRP A 217 8.69 6.88 26.78
CA TRP A 217 8.06 7.83 25.87
C TRP A 217 8.59 7.71 24.44
N MET A 218 9.92 7.62 24.27
CA MET A 218 10.53 7.40 22.96
C MET A 218 10.08 6.11 22.30
N MET A 219 9.94 5.03 23.07
CA MET A 219 9.44 3.75 22.59
C MET A 219 8.03 3.86 22.02
N THR A 220 7.08 4.45 22.76
CA THR A 220 5.71 4.62 22.27
C THR A 220 5.64 5.43 20.96
N PHE A 221 6.55 6.40 20.78
CA PHE A 221 6.67 7.14 19.54
C PHE A 221 7.16 6.26 18.38
N LEU A 222 8.18 5.42 18.60
CA LEU A 222 8.70 4.51 17.57
C LEU A 222 7.68 3.46 17.14
N ASP A 223 6.88 2.92 18.07
CA ASP A 223 5.75 2.00 17.80
C ASP A 223 4.61 2.66 17.00
N THR A 224 4.57 3.99 16.96
CA THR A 224 3.72 4.68 15.97
C THR A 224 4.41 4.77 14.63
N VAL A 225 5.70 5.09 14.60
CA VAL A 225 6.45 5.30 13.36
C VAL A 225 6.55 4.02 12.52
N ASP A 226 6.78 2.86 13.14
CA ASP A 226 6.90 1.58 12.45
C ASP A 226 5.59 1.17 11.74
N GLY A 227 4.44 1.30 12.40
CA GLY A 227 3.13 0.99 11.84
C GLY A 227 2.76 1.94 10.69
N LYS A 228 3.16 3.22 10.79
CA LYS A 228 3.01 4.20 9.70
C LYS A 228 3.89 3.84 8.52
N LEU A 229 5.16 3.54 8.79
CA LEU A 229 6.15 3.15 7.80
C LEU A 229 5.70 1.89 7.05
N ALA A 230 5.20 0.88 7.77
CA ALA A 230 4.70 -0.37 7.20
C ALA A 230 3.55 -0.15 6.21
N ARG A 231 2.62 0.78 6.53
CA ARG A 231 1.48 1.11 5.67
C ARG A 231 1.90 1.90 4.44
N VAL A 232 2.69 2.98 4.60
CA VAL A 232 3.06 3.84 3.46
C VAL A 232 4.01 3.14 2.48
N THR A 233 4.87 2.24 2.97
CA THR A 233 5.78 1.44 2.15
C THR A 233 5.21 0.06 1.76
N VAL A 234 3.99 -0.24 2.18
CA VAL A 234 3.31 -1.53 1.91
C VAL A 234 4.20 -2.73 2.31
N THR A 235 4.91 -2.64 3.42
CA THR A 235 5.88 -3.65 3.91
C THR A 235 5.35 -4.59 5.00
N SER A 236 4.04 -4.76 5.13
CA SER A 236 3.49 -5.91 5.86
C SER A 236 3.67 -7.18 5.01
N SER A 237 4.74 -7.92 5.29
CA SER A 237 5.03 -9.23 4.71
C SER A 237 4.51 -10.33 5.63
N LYS A 238 4.14 -11.49 5.08
CA LYS A 238 3.93 -12.73 5.86
C LYS A 238 5.14 -13.06 6.77
N TRP A 239 6.34 -12.59 6.41
CA TRP A 239 7.56 -12.67 7.22
C TRP A 239 7.58 -11.76 8.46
N GLY A 240 6.85 -10.63 8.47
CA GLY A 240 6.69 -9.81 9.67
C GLY A 240 6.01 -10.59 10.79
N ASN A 241 5.01 -11.40 10.43
CA ASN A 241 4.28 -12.27 11.36
C ASN A 241 5.16 -13.38 11.98
N ILE A 242 6.17 -13.86 11.24
CA ILE A 242 7.13 -14.88 11.71
C ILE A 242 8.21 -14.25 12.60
N PHE A 243 8.64 -13.01 12.29
CA PHE A 243 9.58 -12.27 13.14
C PHE A 243 8.91 -11.83 14.46
N ASP A 244 7.65 -11.41 14.41
CA ASP A 244 6.84 -11.10 15.59
C ASP A 244 6.58 -12.34 16.45
N HIS A 245 6.30 -13.52 15.85
CA HIS A 245 6.21 -14.78 16.61
C HIS A 245 7.53 -15.22 17.27
N GLY A 246 8.68 -14.79 16.75
CA GLY A 246 9.98 -15.04 17.39
C GLY A 246 10.25 -14.13 18.58
N ILE A 247 9.72 -12.89 18.55
CA ILE A 247 9.90 -11.88 19.59
C ILE A 247 8.88 -12.05 20.74
N ASP A 248 7.68 -12.56 20.47
CA ASP A 248 6.65 -12.87 21.49
C ASP A 248 7.08 -13.97 22.49
N LEU A 249 8.18 -14.69 22.23
CA LEU A 249 8.77 -15.62 23.20
C LEU A 249 9.52 -14.89 24.35
N ILE A 250 9.86 -13.60 24.16
CA ILE A 250 10.72 -12.83 25.08
C ILE A 250 9.93 -11.78 25.87
N HIS A 251 8.69 -11.46 25.48
CA HIS A 251 7.87 -10.48 26.19
C HIS A 251 6.41 -10.97 26.33
N PRO A 252 5.98 -11.45 27.51
CA PRO A 252 4.58 -11.73 27.78
C PRO A 252 3.77 -10.42 27.96
N PRO A 253 2.43 -10.46 27.88
CA PRO A 253 1.54 -9.30 27.88
C PRO A 253 1.56 -8.45 29.15
#